data_AF-A0A486XIY7-F1
#
_entry.id   AF-A0A486XIY7-F1
#
_cell.length_a   1.000
_cell.length_b   1.000
_cell.length_c   1.000
_cell.angle_alpha   90.00
_cell.angle_beta   90.00
_cell.angle_gamma   90.00
#
_symmetry.space_group_name_H-M   'P 1'
#
loop_
_entity.id
_entity.type
_entity.pdbx_description
1 polymer ?
#
loop_
_entity_poly.entity_id
_entity_poly.type
_entity_poly.pdbx_seq_one_letter_code
_entity_poly.pdbx_strand_id
1 'polypeptide(L)'
;MGSNTSNFEFLKKHHDWLFKLAQSAEQNFVPFPNTTLVNVRQLGEGIAQTIASRVGIECGANVKQIDLLKELDYVLRLDDNVRDAFHTIRKLGNNATHAFDSSTHRDALKALMVGHALSMWFHLNNS
;
A
#
# COMPACT_ATOMS: atom_id res chain seq x y z
N MET A 1 0.53 -7.71 29.07
CA MET A 1 0.43 -7.97 27.62
C MET A 1 0.00 -6.66 26.97
N GLY A 2 0.91 -5.97 26.26
CA GLY A 2 0.54 -4.72 25.59
C GLY A 2 -0.54 -5.02 24.56
N SER A 3 -1.56 -4.16 24.45
CA SER A 3 -2.53 -4.26 23.35
C SER A 3 -1.73 -4.26 22.04
N ASN A 4 -1.75 -5.37 21.33
CA ASN A 4 -1.02 -5.51 20.06
C ASN A 4 -1.81 -4.82 18.95
N THR A 5 -2.03 -3.52 19.13
CA THR A 5 -2.76 -2.65 18.21
C THR A 5 -1.89 -2.49 16.98
N SER A 6 -2.47 -2.77 15.80
CA SER A 6 -1.79 -2.62 14.52
C SER A 6 -1.35 -1.17 14.31
N ASN A 7 -0.20 -0.93 13.67
CA ASN A 7 0.19 0.45 13.34
C ASN A 7 -0.78 1.07 12.31
N PHE A 8 -1.63 0.27 11.67
CA PHE A 8 -2.59 0.68 10.66
C PHE A 8 -4.03 0.78 11.19
N GLU A 9 -4.24 0.76 12.52
CA GLU A 9 -5.57 0.79 13.14
C GLU A 9 -6.45 1.94 12.61
N PHE A 10 -5.84 3.07 12.24
CA PHE A 10 -6.53 4.22 11.65
C PHE A 10 -7.25 3.93 10.33
N LEU A 11 -6.84 2.89 9.57
CA LEU A 11 -7.48 2.52 8.31
C LEU A 11 -8.91 2.01 8.47
N LYS A 12 -9.30 1.57 9.68
CA LYS A 12 -10.68 1.19 10.00
C LYS A 12 -11.69 2.32 9.75
N LYS A 13 -11.25 3.58 9.80
CA LYS A 13 -12.11 4.74 9.50
C LYS A 13 -12.47 4.87 8.02
N HIS A 14 -11.67 4.28 7.13
CA HIS A 14 -11.87 4.37 5.68
C HIS A 14 -12.59 3.14 5.17
N HIS A 15 -11.94 1.97 5.27
CA HIS A 15 -12.49 0.70 4.82
C HIS A 15 -11.86 -0.45 5.60
N ASP A 16 -12.69 -1.35 6.15
CA ASP A 16 -12.23 -2.53 6.90
C ASP A 16 -11.27 -3.42 6.12
N TRP A 17 -11.45 -3.53 4.80
CA TRP A 17 -10.59 -4.37 3.96
C TRP A 17 -9.19 -3.76 3.75
N LEU A 18 -9.05 -2.42 3.73
CA LEU A 18 -7.74 -1.77 3.73
C LEU A 18 -7.00 -2.07 5.04
N PHE A 19 -7.70 -1.97 6.17
CA PHE A 19 -7.14 -2.35 7.47
C PHE A 19 -6.71 -3.82 7.49
N LYS A 20 -7.54 -4.75 7.02
CA LYS A 20 -7.21 -6.19 6.99
C LYS A 20 -5.98 -6.50 6.15
N LEU A 21 -5.80 -5.84 4.99
CA LEU A 21 -4.60 -5.98 4.17
C LEU A 21 -3.35 -5.52 4.94
N ALA A 22 -3.42 -4.35 5.56
CA ALA A 22 -2.29 -3.78 6.30
C ALA A 22 -1.94 -4.59 7.55
N GLN A 23 -2.94 -4.99 8.34
CA GLN A 23 -2.75 -5.87 9.50
C GLN A 23 -2.14 -7.21 9.09
N SER A 24 -2.63 -7.80 8.00
CA SER A 24 -2.06 -9.05 7.47
C SER A 24 -0.61 -8.85 7.04
N ALA A 25 -0.28 -7.72 6.42
CA ALA A 25 1.10 -7.39 6.06
C ALA A 25 2.03 -7.34 7.29
N GLU A 26 1.61 -6.71 8.38
CA GLU A 26 2.39 -6.63 9.63
C GLU A 26 2.59 -8.00 10.27
N GLN A 27 1.52 -8.80 10.37
CA GLN A 27 1.57 -10.12 11.00
C GLN A 27 2.45 -11.10 10.22
N ASN A 28 2.49 -10.97 8.90
CA ASN A 28 3.28 -11.84 8.04
C ASN A 28 4.75 -11.40 7.91
N PHE A 29 5.16 -10.24 8.44
CA PHE A 29 6.51 -9.71 8.23
C PHE A 29 7.62 -10.70 8.63
N VAL A 30 7.50 -11.29 9.81
CA VAL A 30 8.47 -12.26 10.32
C VAL A 30 8.32 -13.62 9.64
N PRO A 31 7.14 -14.28 9.66
CA PRO A 31 7.02 -15.65 9.16
C PRO A 31 7.01 -15.76 7.63
N PHE A 32 6.47 -14.75 6.92
CA PHE A 32 6.19 -14.80 5.47
C PHE A 32 6.39 -13.42 4.81
N PRO A 33 7.63 -12.92 4.71
CA PRO A 33 7.91 -11.56 4.20
C PRO A 33 7.43 -11.33 2.76
N ASN A 34 7.34 -12.38 1.92
CA ASN A 34 6.73 -12.27 0.59
C ASN A 34 5.23 -11.95 0.66
N THR A 35 4.50 -12.54 1.62
CA THR A 35 3.09 -12.21 1.86
C THR A 35 2.95 -10.76 2.31
N THR A 36 3.88 -10.24 3.13
CA THR A 36 3.93 -8.81 3.48
C THR A 36 4.07 -7.93 2.24
N LEU A 37 5.00 -8.24 1.33
CA LEU A 37 5.20 -7.48 0.09
C LEU A 37 3.94 -7.46 -0.79
N VAL A 38 3.29 -8.61 -0.95
CA VAL A 38 2.04 -8.73 -1.71
C VAL A 38 0.91 -7.93 -1.06
N ASN A 39 0.73 -8.05 0.25
CA ASN A 39 -0.32 -7.34 0.97
C ASN A 39 -0.11 -5.82 0.96
N VAL A 40 1.12 -5.33 1.12
CA VAL A 40 1.41 -3.88 1.01
C VAL A 40 1.16 -3.38 -0.41
N ARG A 41 1.46 -4.19 -1.43
CA ARG A 41 1.11 -3.84 -2.81
C ARG A 41 -0.40 -3.73 -3.01
N GLN A 42 -1.16 -4.70 -2.55
CA GLN A 42 -2.63 -4.68 -2.60
C GLN A 42 -3.20 -3.50 -1.81
N LEU A 43 -2.61 -3.16 -0.66
CA LEU A 43 -2.96 -1.98 0.11
C LEU A 43 -2.75 -0.69 -0.72
N GLY A 44 -1.61 -0.55 -1.38
CA GLY A 44 -1.32 0.57 -2.28
C GLY A 44 -2.27 0.64 -3.48
N GLU A 45 -2.59 -0.49 -4.11
CA GLU A 45 -3.62 -0.58 -5.17
C GLU A 45 -4.98 -0.12 -4.66
N GLY A 46 -5.36 -0.58 -3.45
CA GLY A 46 -6.61 -0.24 -2.83
C GLY A 46 -6.75 1.25 -2.50
N ILE A 47 -5.72 1.85 -1.92
CA ILE A 47 -5.67 3.30 -1.64
C ILE A 47 -5.83 4.09 -2.94
N ALA A 48 -5.10 3.73 -4.01
CA ALA A 48 -5.21 4.40 -5.30
C ALA A 48 -6.64 4.32 -5.87
N GLN A 49 -7.28 3.15 -5.81
CA GLN A 49 -8.66 2.96 -6.27
C GLN A 49 -9.67 3.75 -5.43
N THR A 50 -9.48 3.82 -4.10
CA THR A 50 -10.32 4.64 -3.23
C THR A 50 -10.21 6.12 -3.57
N ILE A 51 -9.00 6.63 -3.84
CA ILE A 51 -8.79 8.02 -4.25
C ILE A 51 -9.44 8.27 -5.61
N ALA A 52 -9.18 7.41 -6.60
CA ALA A 52 -9.72 7.53 -7.95
C ALA A 52 -11.25 7.61 -7.97
N SER A 53 -11.90 6.73 -7.21
CA SER A 53 -13.37 6.71 -7.06
C SER A 53 -13.93 8.03 -6.53
N ARG A 54 -13.20 8.73 -5.65
CA ARG A 54 -13.64 10.02 -5.08
C ARG A 54 -13.52 11.17 -6.07
N VAL A 55 -12.54 11.11 -6.98
CA VAL A 55 -12.24 12.19 -7.92
C VAL A 55 -12.75 11.91 -9.33
N GLY A 56 -13.54 10.85 -9.50
CA GLY A 56 -14.19 10.49 -10.76
C GLY A 56 -13.24 9.91 -11.81
N ILE A 57 -12.09 9.36 -11.40
CA ILE A 57 -11.17 8.64 -12.29
C ILE A 57 -11.60 7.17 -12.40
N GLU A 58 -11.61 6.64 -13.62
CA GLU A 58 -11.89 5.23 -13.87
C GLU A 58 -10.87 4.31 -13.18
N CYS A 59 -11.35 3.32 -12.44
CA CYS A 59 -10.50 2.34 -11.75
C CYS A 59 -11.17 0.97 -11.69
N GLY A 60 -10.40 -0.09 -11.43
CA GLY A 60 -10.90 -1.46 -11.27
C GLY A 60 -10.07 -2.48 -12.06
N ALA A 61 -10.61 -3.69 -12.25
CA ALA A 61 -9.87 -4.83 -12.80
C ALA A 61 -9.33 -4.63 -14.22
N ASN A 62 -9.95 -3.74 -15.00
CA ASN A 62 -9.56 -3.46 -16.39
C ASN A 62 -8.49 -2.36 -16.49
N VAL A 63 -8.19 -1.66 -15.39
CA VAL A 63 -7.23 -0.56 -15.36
C VAL A 63 -5.93 -1.04 -14.75
N LYS A 64 -4.83 -0.94 -15.49
CA LYS A 64 -3.50 -1.28 -14.94
C LYS A 64 -3.15 -0.27 -13.85
N GLN A 65 -2.63 -0.77 -12.73
CA GLN A 65 -2.22 0.09 -11.60
C GLN A 65 -1.29 1.24 -12.04
N ILE A 66 -0.32 0.98 -12.92
CA ILE A 66 0.61 2.02 -13.37
C ILE A 66 -0.09 3.14 -14.15
N ASP A 67 -1.14 2.81 -14.90
CA ASP A 67 -1.89 3.78 -15.68
C ASP A 67 -2.83 4.58 -14.76
N LEU A 68 -3.45 3.91 -13.78
CA LEU A 68 -4.21 4.57 -12.71
C LEU A 68 -3.35 5.58 -11.93
N LEU A 69 -2.13 5.21 -11.57
CA LEU A 69 -1.22 6.09 -10.83
C LEU A 69 -0.78 7.31 -11.64
N LYS A 70 -0.58 7.15 -12.97
CA LYS A 70 -0.28 8.28 -13.85
C LYS A 70 -1.46 9.24 -13.94
N GLU A 71 -2.67 8.72 -14.08
CA GLU A 71 -3.88 9.55 -14.14
C GLU A 71 -4.12 10.30 -12.83
N LEU A 72 -3.96 9.62 -11.70
CA LEU A 72 -4.03 10.25 -10.37
C LEU A 72 -2.99 11.36 -10.20
N ASP A 73 -1.75 11.13 -10.62
CA ASP A 73 -0.69 12.14 -10.56
C ASP A 73 -1.02 13.35 -11.44
N TYR A 74 -1.55 13.12 -12.64
CA TYR A 74 -1.96 14.18 -13.54
C TYR A 74 -3.10 15.04 -12.96
N VAL A 75 -4.13 14.41 -12.41
CA VAL A 75 -5.32 15.09 -11.88
C VAL A 75 -5.03 15.77 -10.53
N LEU A 76 -4.32 15.10 -9.62
CA LEU A 76 -4.12 15.57 -8.24
C LEU A 76 -2.80 16.31 -8.03
N ARG A 77 -1.87 16.24 -8.99
CA ARG A 77 -0.50 16.77 -8.86
C ARG A 77 0.15 16.29 -7.57
N LEU A 78 0.25 14.97 -7.43
CA LEU A 78 0.77 14.34 -6.23
C LEU A 78 2.17 14.85 -5.91
N ASP A 79 2.44 15.07 -4.63
CA ASP A 79 3.80 15.35 -4.18
C ASP A 79 4.74 14.19 -4.55
N ASP A 80 6.00 14.51 -4.86
CA ASP A 80 7.01 13.53 -5.30
C ASP A 80 7.12 12.36 -4.33
N ASN A 81 7.07 12.63 -3.01
CA ASN A 81 7.14 11.60 -1.98
C ASN A 81 5.98 10.58 -2.05
N VAL A 82 4.77 11.04 -2.42
CA VAL A 82 3.59 10.17 -2.54
C VAL A 82 3.70 9.32 -3.81
N ARG A 83 4.11 9.94 -4.93
CA ARG A 83 4.38 9.26 -6.19
C ARG A 83 5.45 8.17 -6.01
N ASP A 84 6.53 8.50 -5.34
CA ASP A 84 7.64 7.59 -5.04
C ASP A 84 7.23 6.47 -4.10
N ALA A 85 6.35 6.74 -3.13
CA ALA A 85 5.80 5.70 -2.25
C ALA A 85 5.00 4.66 -3.04
N PHE A 86 4.06 5.09 -3.89
CA PHE A 86 3.29 4.18 -4.76
C PHE A 86 4.21 3.37 -5.68
N HIS A 87 5.18 4.02 -6.32
CA HIS A 87 6.10 3.33 -7.23
C HIS A 87 7.00 2.33 -6.52
N THR A 88 7.49 2.67 -5.33
CA THR A 88 8.32 1.79 -4.49
C THR A 88 7.53 0.55 -4.09
N ILE A 89 6.32 0.71 -3.55
CA ILE A 89 5.45 -0.39 -3.15
C ILE A 89 5.14 -1.32 -4.34
N ARG A 90 4.80 -0.75 -5.50
CA ARG A 90 4.53 -1.52 -6.72
C ARG A 90 5.75 -2.34 -7.15
N LYS A 91 6.94 -1.73 -7.18
CA LYS A 91 8.17 -2.42 -7.59
C LYS A 91 8.53 -3.56 -6.64
N LEU A 92 8.51 -3.30 -5.33
CA LEU A 92 8.84 -4.31 -4.32
C LEU A 92 7.83 -5.47 -4.34
N GLY A 93 6.54 -5.18 -4.42
CA GLY A 93 5.49 -6.20 -4.50
C GLY A 93 5.54 -7.04 -5.79
N ASN A 94 5.96 -6.46 -6.91
CA ASN A 94 6.15 -7.21 -8.16
C ASN A 94 7.36 -8.15 -8.12
N ASN A 95 8.39 -7.80 -7.36
CA ASN A 95 9.59 -8.62 -7.22
C ASN A 95 9.40 -9.78 -6.22
N ALA A 96 8.42 -9.67 -5.31
CA ALA A 96 8.11 -10.67 -4.29
C ALA A 96 7.78 -12.07 -4.84
N THR A 97 7.38 -12.16 -6.12
CA THR A 97 7.10 -13.44 -6.78
C THR A 97 8.34 -14.18 -7.29
N HIS A 98 9.54 -13.59 -7.20
CA HIS A 98 10.72 -14.09 -7.92
C HIS A 98 11.90 -14.59 -7.06
N ALA A 99 11.92 -14.44 -5.71
CA ALA A 99 12.98 -15.01 -4.87
C ALA A 99 12.58 -15.17 -3.37
N PHE A 100 13.20 -16.13 -2.67
CA PHE A 100 13.16 -16.30 -1.21
C PHE A 100 14.59 -16.21 -0.66
N ASP A 101 15.07 -15.00 -0.36
CA ASP A 101 16.39 -14.80 0.25
C ASP A 101 16.39 -13.66 1.28
N SER A 102 17.56 -13.34 1.85
CA SER A 102 17.71 -12.28 2.86
C SER A 102 17.34 -10.88 2.37
N SER A 103 17.33 -10.62 1.06
CA SER A 103 16.85 -9.36 0.49
C SER A 103 15.34 -9.19 0.67
N THR A 104 14.59 -10.30 0.70
CA THR A 104 13.13 -10.31 0.86
C THR A 104 12.69 -9.69 2.19
N HIS A 105 13.35 -10.00 3.32
CA HIS A 105 13.00 -9.40 4.62
C HIS A 105 13.29 -7.90 4.65
N ARG A 106 14.42 -7.47 4.08
CA ARG A 106 14.77 -6.04 3.97
C ARG A 106 13.76 -5.29 3.12
N ASP A 107 13.37 -5.87 1.98
CA ASP A 107 12.38 -5.30 1.08
C ASP A 107 10.98 -5.28 1.73
N ALA A 108 10.60 -6.32 2.47
CA ALA A 108 9.35 -6.37 3.21
C ALA A 108 9.29 -5.29 4.31
N LEU A 109 10.39 -5.06 5.03
CA LEU A 109 10.46 -3.99 6.02
C LEU A 109 10.32 -2.62 5.36
N LYS A 110 11.06 -2.40 4.26
CA LYS A 110 10.97 -1.16 3.48
C LYS A 110 9.54 -0.94 2.95
N ALA A 111 8.90 -1.98 2.43
CA ALA A 111 7.52 -1.91 1.96
C ALA A 111 6.56 -1.55 3.10
N LEU A 112 6.68 -2.16 4.29
CA LEU A 112 5.84 -1.81 5.44
C LEU A 112 6.00 -0.36 5.87
N MET A 113 7.23 0.15 5.97
CA MET A 113 7.49 1.54 6.34
C MET A 113 6.90 2.52 5.33
N VAL A 114 7.12 2.27 4.03
CA VAL A 114 6.59 3.12 2.95
C VAL A 114 5.06 3.00 2.85
N GLY A 115 4.52 1.80 3.01
CA GLY A 115 3.09 1.51 3.02
C GLY A 115 2.38 2.20 4.18
N HIS A 116 2.99 2.22 5.37
CA HIS A 116 2.49 2.97 6.51
C HIS A 116 2.49 4.47 6.25
N ALA A 117 3.60 5.03 5.74
CA ALA A 117 3.68 6.45 5.40
C ALA A 117 2.62 6.86 4.37
N LEU A 118 2.44 6.07 3.31
CA LEU A 118 1.40 6.28 2.30
C LEU A 118 -0.01 6.19 2.90
N SER A 119 -0.25 5.19 3.76
CA SER A 119 -1.54 5.01 4.44
C SER A 119 -1.86 6.18 5.37
N MET A 120 -0.85 6.71 6.08
CA MET A 120 -1.00 7.87 6.94
C MET A 120 -1.28 9.13 6.12
N TRP A 121 -0.53 9.35 5.03
CA TRP A 121 -0.82 10.45 4.10
C TRP A 121 -2.24 10.36 3.56
N PHE A 122 -2.66 9.18 3.12
CA PHE A 122 -4.03 8.94 2.69
C PHE A 122 -4.99 9.32 3.81
N HIS A 123 -4.80 8.81 5.03
CA HIS A 123 -5.66 9.14 6.14
C HIS A 123 -5.77 10.64 6.40
N LEU A 124 -4.66 11.37 6.48
CA LEU A 124 -4.67 12.80 6.79
C LEU A 124 -5.32 13.66 5.69
N ASN A 125 -5.18 13.26 4.42
CA ASN A 125 -5.72 14.02 3.28
C ASN A 125 -7.12 13.56 2.85
N ASN A 126 -7.64 12.49 3.45
CA ASN A 126 -8.92 11.85 3.09
C ASN A 126 -9.83 11.59 4.30
N SER A 127 -9.52 12.22 5.45
CA SER A 127 -10.36 12.23 6.67
C SER A 127 -11.59 13.10 6.50
#